data_AF-R9GXB6-F1
#
_entry.id   AF-R9GXB6-F1
#
_cell.length_a   1.000
_cell.length_b   1.000
_cell.length_c   1.000
_cell.angle_alpha   90.00
_cell.angle_beta   90.00
_cell.angle_gamma   90.00
#
_symmetry.space_group_name_H-M   'P 1'
#
loop_
_entity.id
_entity.type
_entity.pdbx_description
1 polymer ?
#
loop_
_entity_poly.entity_id
_entity_poly.type
_entity_poly.pdbx_seq_one_letter_code
_entity_poly.pdbx_strand_id
1 'polypeptide(L)'
;MSNKLDMKNKYLFPHRFRSIGWIILIPSIALGLAIMLNEFQFTYLSFDNPLLPSSNVQLFNNNFTDEVAMLGMIVGLLFIGFSKEIIEDEQIAQIRLESLQWSIYFNYILLAVSVILIYGVAFLNVMIYNMFTILLFFIVRFRFILYRQRNFRMEEDAE
;
A
#
# COMPACT_ATOMS: atom_id res chain seq x y z
N MET A 1 -43.57 -11.36 7.28
CA MET A 1 -42.32 -12.09 6.98
C MET A 1 -41.33 -11.07 6.41
N SER A 2 -40.76 -10.22 7.28
CA SER A 2 -39.85 -9.15 6.87
C SER A 2 -38.44 -9.71 6.87
N ASN A 3 -37.92 -10.02 5.69
CA ASN A 3 -36.55 -10.48 5.52
C ASN A 3 -35.63 -9.28 5.77
N LYS A 4 -35.22 -9.12 7.03
CA LYS A 4 -34.16 -8.19 7.44
C LYS A 4 -32.89 -8.72 6.79
N LEU A 5 -32.54 -8.18 5.62
CA LEU A 5 -31.25 -8.41 4.99
C LEU A 5 -30.19 -7.76 5.89
N ASP A 6 -29.80 -8.53 6.89
CA ASP A 6 -28.65 -8.30 7.74
C ASP A 6 -27.43 -8.44 6.83
N MET A 7 -27.08 -7.35 6.13
CA MET A 7 -25.83 -7.27 5.37
C MET A 7 -24.69 -7.31 6.39
N LYS A 8 -24.30 -8.53 6.75
CA LYS A 8 -23.09 -8.87 7.49
C LYS A 8 -21.90 -8.28 6.76
N ASN A 9 -21.47 -7.10 7.19
CA ASN A 9 -20.24 -6.48 6.72
C ASN A 9 -19.05 -7.28 7.28
N LYS A 10 -18.63 -8.31 6.53
CA LYS A 10 -17.84 -9.45 7.05
C LYS A 10 -16.35 -9.43 6.70
N TYR A 11 -15.80 -8.32 6.17
CA TYR A 11 -14.40 -8.28 5.71
C TYR A 11 -13.67 -6.95 5.98
N LEU A 12 -13.85 -6.36 7.16
CA LEU A 12 -13.06 -5.20 7.58
C LEU A 12 -12.28 -5.47 8.86
N PHE A 13 -10.97 -5.20 8.83
CA PHE A 13 -10.08 -5.39 9.96
C PHE A 13 -10.45 -4.40 11.09
N PRO A 14 -10.49 -4.82 12.37
CA PRO A 14 -10.81 -3.96 13.50
C PRO A 14 -10.03 -2.63 13.49
N HIS A 15 -10.59 -1.55 14.04
CA HIS A 15 -9.99 -0.20 14.08
C HIS A 15 -8.52 -0.17 14.55
N ARG A 16 -8.12 -1.10 15.42
CA ARG A 16 -6.75 -1.25 15.94
C ARG A 16 -5.70 -1.58 14.86
N PHE A 17 -6.11 -2.16 13.74
CA PHE A 17 -5.19 -2.52 12.65
C PHE A 17 -4.64 -1.31 11.90
N ARG A 18 -5.27 -0.13 12.02
CA ARG A 18 -4.71 1.11 11.47
C ARG A 18 -3.37 1.48 12.14
N SER A 19 -3.31 1.40 13.46
CA SER A 19 -2.09 1.70 14.22
C SER A 19 -1.01 0.65 13.97
N ILE A 20 -1.39 -0.62 13.85
CA ILE A 20 -0.49 -1.72 13.47
C ILE A 20 0.11 -1.46 12.09
N GLY A 21 -0.69 -1.03 11.12
CA GLY A 21 -0.22 -0.70 9.78
C GLY A 21 0.85 0.39 9.77
N TRP A 22 0.72 1.43 10.59
CA TRP A 22 1.76 2.47 10.74
C TRP A 22 3.02 1.95 11.45
N ILE A 23 2.87 1.11 12.47
CA ILE A 23 3.99 0.48 13.17
C ILE A 23 4.81 -0.43 12.24
N ILE A 24 4.17 -1.05 11.24
CA ILE A 24 4.88 -1.86 10.23
C ILE A 24 5.46 -0.96 9.13
N LEU A 25 4.67 -0.01 8.64
CA LEU A 25 5.06 0.82 7.50
C LEU A 25 6.28 1.69 7.79
N ILE A 26 6.38 2.28 8.98
CA ILE A 26 7.48 3.20 9.33
C ILE A 26 8.85 2.46 9.32
N PRO A 27 9.04 1.33 10.02
CA PRO A 27 10.26 0.53 9.92
C PRO A 27 10.54 0.03 8.51
N SER A 28 9.52 -0.39 7.75
CA SER A 28 9.73 -0.87 6.38
C SER A 28 10.19 0.24 5.44
N ILE A 29 9.66 1.46 5.57
CA ILE A 29 10.15 2.63 4.83
C ILE A 29 11.58 2.98 5.26
N ALA A 30 11.87 2.99 6.57
CA ALA A 30 13.21 3.27 7.07
C ALA A 30 14.24 2.24 6.55
N LEU A 31 13.85 0.96 6.53
CA LEU A 31 14.65 -0.11 5.95
C LEU A 31 14.85 0.07 4.45
N GLY A 32 13.78 0.36 3.69
CA GLY A 32 13.86 0.68 2.27
C GLY A 32 14.80 1.83 1.96
N LEU A 33 14.74 2.92 2.74
CA LEU A 33 15.66 4.05 2.61
C LEU A 33 17.10 3.68 2.97
N ALA A 34 17.32 2.88 4.02
CA ALA A 34 18.65 2.41 4.40
C ALA A 34 19.29 1.54 3.31
N ILE A 35 18.50 0.70 2.64
CA ILE A 35 18.94 -0.08 1.48
C ILE A 35 19.34 0.85 0.33
N MET A 36 18.51 1.84 -0.01
CA MET A 36 18.80 2.74 -1.14
C MET A 36 19.99 3.67 -0.90
N LEU A 37 20.23 4.10 0.34
CA LEU A 37 21.28 5.08 0.65
C LEU A 37 22.63 4.44 1.00
N ASN A 38 22.62 3.30 1.69
CA ASN A 38 23.83 2.69 2.26
C ASN A 38 24.05 1.24 1.79
N GLU A 39 23.26 0.76 0.82
CA GLU A 39 23.24 -0.66 0.42
C GLU A 39 23.11 -1.60 1.63
N PHE A 40 22.32 -1.17 2.62
CA PHE A 40 22.18 -1.89 3.87
C PHE A 40 21.55 -3.27 3.63
N GLN A 41 22.21 -4.31 4.15
CA GLN A 41 21.78 -5.69 3.98
C GLN A 41 21.92 -6.44 5.31
N PHE A 42 20.89 -7.18 5.70
CA PHE A 42 20.99 -8.04 6.87
C PHE A 42 21.73 -9.32 6.49
N THR A 43 22.87 -9.56 7.13
CA THR A 43 23.71 -10.74 6.88
C THR A 43 22.98 -12.05 7.19
N TYR A 44 22.07 -12.05 8.18
CA TYR A 44 21.27 -13.23 8.54
C TYR A 44 20.13 -13.55 7.55
N LEU A 45 19.79 -12.62 6.65
CA LEU A 45 18.83 -12.82 5.55
C LEU A 45 19.53 -13.19 4.24
N SER A 46 20.86 -13.39 4.27
CA SER A 46 21.63 -13.90 3.13
C SER A 46 21.65 -15.42 3.16
N PHE A 47 21.21 -16.06 2.07
CA PHE A 47 21.30 -17.51 1.88
C PHE A 47 22.33 -17.85 0.81
N ASP A 48 23.48 -18.38 1.21
CA ASP A 48 24.41 -18.95 0.25
C ASP A 48 23.91 -20.33 -0.21
N ASN A 49 23.41 -20.39 -1.44
CA ASN A 49 23.01 -21.66 -2.05
C ASN A 49 24.25 -22.36 -2.65
N PRO A 50 24.72 -23.49 -2.09
CA PRO A 50 25.95 -24.14 -2.54
C PRO A 50 25.86 -24.75 -3.96
N LEU A 51 24.64 -24.87 -4.51
CA LEU A 51 24.37 -25.51 -5.79
C LEU A 51 24.41 -24.55 -6.99
N LEU A 52 24.57 -23.24 -6.76
CA LEU A 52 24.64 -22.22 -7.80
C LEU A 52 26.04 -21.60 -7.80
N PRO A 53 26.91 -21.89 -8.80
CA PRO A 53 28.25 -21.34 -8.85
C PRO A 53 28.19 -19.83 -9.05
N SER A 54 28.97 -19.12 -8.23
CA SER A 54 29.03 -17.66 -8.03
C SER A 54 29.30 -16.80 -9.27
N SER A 55 29.50 -17.37 -10.45
CA SER A 55 29.91 -16.62 -11.66
C SER A 55 28.75 -16.07 -12.50
N ASN A 56 27.51 -16.57 -12.35
CA ASN A 56 26.35 -16.14 -13.15
C ASN A 56 25.16 -15.60 -12.32
N VAL A 57 25.36 -15.39 -11.02
CA VAL A 57 24.27 -15.23 -10.03
C VAL A 57 24.19 -13.79 -9.49
N GLN A 58 24.50 -12.77 -10.30
CA GLN A 58 24.14 -11.38 -9.93
C GLN A 58 22.63 -11.12 -10.10
N LEU A 59 21.93 -11.97 -10.86
CA LEU A 59 20.48 -11.90 -11.07
C LEU A 59 19.67 -12.43 -9.89
N PHE A 60 20.27 -13.27 -9.03
CA PHE A 60 19.68 -13.73 -7.78
C PHE A 60 20.55 -13.22 -6.65
N ASN A 61 20.28 -12.00 -6.20
CA ASN A 61 20.84 -11.53 -4.95
C ASN A 61 20.39 -12.51 -3.86
N ASN A 62 21.34 -13.10 -3.14
CA ASN A 62 21.05 -14.11 -2.12
C ASN A 62 20.44 -13.51 -0.84
N ASN A 63 20.30 -12.18 -0.79
CA ASN A 63 19.84 -11.46 0.38
C ASN A 63 18.40 -10.99 0.21
N PHE A 64 17.52 -11.40 1.14
CA PHE A 64 16.09 -11.10 1.09
C PHE A 64 15.69 -9.76 1.76
N THR A 65 16.64 -8.87 2.06
CA THR A 65 16.40 -7.67 2.88
C THR A 65 15.46 -6.69 2.17
N ASP A 66 15.60 -6.51 0.86
CA ASP A 66 14.73 -5.65 0.06
C ASP A 66 13.33 -6.25 -0.15
N GLU A 67 13.20 -7.57 -0.29
CA GLU A 67 11.90 -8.24 -0.34
C GLU A 67 11.15 -8.08 0.98
N VAL A 68 11.85 -8.20 2.13
CA VAL A 68 11.24 -7.98 3.45
C VAL A 68 10.79 -6.53 3.60
N ALA A 69 11.59 -5.56 3.15
CA ALA A 69 11.20 -4.15 3.16
C ALA A 69 9.95 -3.91 2.28
N MET A 70 9.95 -4.45 1.06
CA MET A 70 8.87 -4.30 0.09
C MET A 70 7.56 -4.94 0.58
N LEU A 71 7.62 -6.19 1.07
CA LEU A 71 6.46 -6.88 1.64
C LEU A 71 5.93 -6.17 2.88
N GLY A 72 6.82 -5.70 3.76
CA GLY A 72 6.44 -4.92 4.93
C GLY A 72 5.72 -3.62 4.55
N MET A 73 6.19 -2.92 3.51
CA MET A 73 5.49 -1.74 2.98
C MET A 73 4.10 -2.10 2.42
N ILE A 74 3.98 -3.16 1.61
CA ILE A 74 2.69 -3.60 1.06
C ILE A 74 1.71 -3.93 2.19
N VAL A 75 2.14 -4.76 3.15
CA VAL A 75 1.31 -5.18 4.29
C VAL A 75 0.92 -3.99 5.16
N GLY A 76 1.86 -3.08 5.44
CA GLY A 76 1.60 -1.86 6.20
C GLY A 76 0.56 -0.98 5.52
N LEU A 77 0.70 -0.73 4.21
CA LEU A 77 -0.26 0.05 3.44
C LEU A 77 -1.64 -0.62 3.37
N LEU A 78 -1.70 -1.94 3.16
CA LEU A 78 -2.95 -2.69 3.18
C LEU A 78 -3.66 -2.56 4.53
N PHE A 79 -2.96 -2.71 5.65
CA PHE A 79 -3.56 -2.52 6.97
C PHE A 79 -4.04 -1.09 7.20
N ILE A 80 -3.31 -0.08 6.73
CA ILE A 80 -3.73 1.32 6.84
C ILE A 80 -5.00 1.57 6.01
N GLY A 81 -5.04 1.10 4.77
CA GLY A 81 -6.14 1.36 3.82
C GLY A 81 -7.42 0.54 4.08
N PHE A 82 -7.27 -0.71 4.50
CA PHE A 82 -8.39 -1.63 4.74
C PHE A 82 -8.81 -1.73 6.22
N SER A 83 -8.23 -0.89 7.10
CA SER A 83 -8.70 -0.73 8.48
C SER A 83 -10.15 -0.19 8.52
N LYS A 84 -10.95 -0.74 9.45
CA LYS A 84 -12.33 -0.30 9.71
C LYS A 84 -12.33 1.07 10.40
N GLU A 85 -13.25 1.94 9.98
CA GLU A 85 -13.51 3.20 10.69
C GLU A 85 -14.40 2.94 11.92
N ILE A 86 -14.34 3.80 12.94
CA ILE A 86 -15.08 3.61 14.22
C ILE A 86 -16.59 3.57 13.99
N ILE A 87 -17.09 4.41 13.08
CA ILE A 87 -18.48 4.42 12.62
C ILE A 87 -18.42 4.14 11.13
N GLU A 88 -18.91 2.99 10.71
CA GLU A 88 -18.95 2.61 9.30
C GLU A 88 -20.38 2.73 8.80
N ASP A 89 -20.63 3.81 8.05
CA ASP A 89 -21.87 4.06 7.34
C ASP A 89 -21.75 3.54 5.88
N GLU A 90 -22.88 3.28 5.23
CA GLU A 90 -22.95 2.88 3.83
C GLU A 90 -22.19 3.86 2.92
N GLN A 91 -22.30 5.16 3.20
CA GLN A 91 -21.56 6.20 2.48
C GLN A 91 -20.04 6.02 2.59
N ILE A 92 -19.52 5.64 3.76
CA ILE A 92 -18.07 5.43 3.96
C ILE A 92 -17.59 4.20 3.19
N ALA A 93 -18.41 3.14 3.15
CA ALA A 93 -18.12 1.95 2.36
C ALA A 93 -18.08 2.28 0.85
N GLN A 94 -19.02 3.10 0.36
CA GLN A 94 -19.02 3.57 -1.02
C GLN A 94 -17.79 4.41 -1.35
N ILE A 95 -17.43 5.39 -0.51
CA ILE A 95 -16.22 6.23 -0.70
C ILE A 95 -14.96 5.37 -0.76
N ARG A 96 -14.89 4.30 0.04
CA ARG A 96 -13.75 3.37 0.02
C ARG A 96 -13.65 2.67 -1.33
N LEU A 97 -14.75 2.10 -1.84
CA LEU A 97 -14.79 1.42 -3.13
C LEU A 97 -14.48 2.37 -4.28
N GLU A 98 -15.07 3.56 -4.29
CA GLU A 98 -14.77 4.59 -5.29
C GLU A 98 -13.30 5.01 -5.24
N SER A 99 -12.75 5.22 -4.04
CA SER A 99 -11.34 5.59 -3.90
C SER A 99 -10.41 4.50 -4.42
N LEU A 100 -10.76 3.23 -4.21
CA LEU A 100 -10.01 2.10 -4.76
C LEU A 100 -10.09 2.07 -6.28
N GLN A 101 -11.28 2.21 -6.86
CA GLN A 101 -11.46 2.27 -8.32
C GLN A 101 -10.65 3.40 -8.96
N TRP A 102 -10.69 4.59 -8.36
CA TRP A 102 -9.92 5.73 -8.85
C TRP A 102 -8.41 5.55 -8.71
N SER A 103 -7.95 4.84 -7.68
CA SER A 103 -6.53 4.50 -7.54
C SER A 103 -6.04 3.57 -8.66
N ILE A 104 -6.90 2.65 -9.09
CA ILE A 104 -6.61 1.77 -10.22
C ILE A 104 -6.51 2.57 -11.52
N TYR A 105 -7.47 3.46 -11.81
CA TYR A 105 -7.41 4.32 -12.99
C TYR A 105 -6.16 5.20 -13.01
N PHE A 106 -5.84 5.85 -11.89
CA PHE A 106 -4.65 6.67 -11.78
C PHE A 106 -3.38 5.85 -12.00
N ASN A 107 -3.28 4.67 -11.41
CA ASN A 107 -2.13 3.77 -11.59
C ASN A 107 -1.94 3.36 -13.06
N TYR A 108 -3.01 2.97 -13.75
CA TYR A 108 -2.90 2.57 -15.15
C TYR A 108 -2.60 3.74 -16.10
N ILE A 109 -3.09 4.94 -15.81
CA ILE A 109 -2.69 6.15 -16.54
C ILE A 109 -1.18 6.39 -16.36
N LEU A 110 -0.70 6.33 -15.11
CA LEU A 110 0.73 6.53 -14.81
C LEU A 110 1.59 5.44 -15.46
N LEU A 111 1.12 4.19 -15.47
CA LEU A 111 1.79 3.08 -16.13
C LEU A 111 1.85 3.28 -17.65
N ALA A 112 0.74 3.65 -18.29
CA ALA A 112 0.69 3.90 -19.73
C ALA A 112 1.65 5.03 -20.15
N VAL A 113 1.68 6.12 -19.38
CA VAL A 113 2.63 7.22 -19.57
C VAL A 113 4.07 6.72 -19.42
N SER A 114 4.34 5.89 -18.40
CA SER A 114 5.67 5.34 -18.16
C SER A 114 6.15 4.43 -19.29
N VAL A 115 5.27 3.62 -19.86
CA VAL A 115 5.58 2.73 -21.01
C VAL A 115 5.99 3.53 -22.25
N ILE A 116 5.40 4.71 -22.46
CA ILE A 116 5.70 5.54 -23.63
C ILE A 116 6.96 6.39 -23.41
N LEU A 117 7.21 6.85 -22.18
CA LEU A 117 8.24 7.86 -21.91
C LEU A 117 9.55 7.28 -21.35
N ILE A 118 9.54 6.09 -20.75
CA ILE A 118 10.65 5.57 -19.95
C ILE A 118 11.12 4.22 -20.50
N TYR A 119 12.43 4.07 -20.67
CA TYR A 119 13.04 2.89 -21.28
C TYR A 119 14.18 2.31 -20.44
N GLY A 120 14.50 1.03 -20.68
CA GLY A 120 15.64 0.36 -20.06
C GLY A 120 15.51 0.15 -18.54
N VAL A 121 16.62 0.21 -17.82
CA VAL A 121 16.66 -0.05 -16.36
C VAL A 121 15.83 0.97 -15.57
N ALA A 122 15.71 2.21 -16.06
CA ALA A 122 14.87 3.23 -15.44
C ALA A 122 13.39 2.82 -15.43
N PHE A 123 12.92 2.12 -16.46
CA PHE A 123 11.55 1.61 -16.51
C PHE A 123 11.29 0.55 -15.43
N LEU A 124 12.27 -0.33 -15.15
CA LEU A 124 12.17 -1.33 -14.08
C LEU A 124 12.01 -0.67 -12.71
N ASN A 125 12.76 0.40 -12.43
CA ASN A 125 12.61 1.16 -11.18
C ASN A 125 11.20 1.77 -11.07
N VAL A 126 10.67 2.31 -12.16
CA VAL A 126 9.31 2.87 -12.18
C VAL A 126 8.26 1.79 -11.93
N MET A 127 8.44 0.58 -12.48
CA MET A 127 7.56 -0.56 -12.18
C MET A 127 7.57 -0.93 -10.69
N ILE A 128 8.75 -0.94 -10.04
CA ILE A 128 8.86 -1.20 -8.60
C ILE A 128 8.03 -0.17 -7.81
N TYR A 129 8.17 1.12 -8.11
CA TYR A 129 7.35 2.14 -7.46
C TYR A 129 5.86 2.03 -7.79
N ASN A 130 5.53 1.63 -9.03
CA ASN A 130 4.15 1.47 -9.50
C ASN A 130 3.36 0.49 -8.63
N MET A 131 3.98 -0.56 -8.09
CA MET A 131 3.35 -1.53 -7.18
C MET A 131 2.73 -0.88 -5.94
N PHE A 132 3.31 0.22 -5.45
CA PHE A 132 2.81 0.92 -4.25
C PHE A 132 1.80 2.02 -4.58
N THR A 133 1.81 2.54 -5.81
CA THR A 133 1.01 3.73 -6.18
C THR A 133 -0.48 3.54 -6.00
N ILE A 134 -1.02 2.34 -6.30
CA ILE A 134 -2.45 2.02 -6.09
C ILE A 134 -2.80 2.23 -4.61
N LEU A 135 -2.04 1.60 -3.70
CA LEU A 135 -2.31 1.66 -2.27
C LEU A 135 -2.13 3.06 -1.70
N LEU A 136 -1.06 3.75 -2.10
CA LEU A 136 -0.79 5.12 -1.64
C LEU A 136 -1.89 6.09 -2.08
N PHE A 137 -2.25 6.08 -3.37
CA PHE A 137 -3.28 6.95 -3.92
C PHE A 137 -4.64 6.66 -3.31
N PHE A 138 -4.98 5.37 -3.16
CA PHE A 138 -6.19 4.92 -2.48
C PHE A 138 -6.29 5.51 -1.06
N ILE A 139 -5.24 5.35 -0.24
CA ILE A 139 -5.23 5.82 1.15
C ILE A 139 -5.36 7.33 1.23
N VAL A 140 -4.60 8.06 0.40
CA VAL A 140 -4.62 9.53 0.38
C VAL A 140 -6.00 10.04 0.00
N ARG A 141 -6.56 9.53 -1.11
CA ARG A 141 -7.88 9.94 -1.60
C ARG A 141 -8.98 9.61 -0.59
N PHE A 142 -8.98 8.39 -0.06
CA PHE A 142 -9.98 7.93 0.90
C PHE A 142 -10.01 8.86 2.13
N ARG A 143 -8.83 9.16 2.71
CA ARG A 143 -8.72 10.05 3.87
C ARG A 143 -9.10 11.49 3.55
N PHE A 144 -8.73 12.00 2.38
CA PHE A 144 -9.07 13.35 1.95
C PHE A 144 -10.60 13.53 1.82
N ILE A 145 -11.28 12.59 1.15
CA ILE A 145 -12.74 12.65 0.97
C ILE A 145 -13.45 12.54 2.33
N LEU A 146 -12.99 11.64 3.19
CA LEU A 146 -13.56 11.45 4.52
C LEU A 146 -13.42 12.71 5.40
N TYR A 147 -12.25 13.35 5.38
CA TYR A 147 -12.01 14.61 6.10
C TYR A 147 -12.93 15.72 5.59
N ARG A 148 -13.08 15.82 4.27
CA ARG A 148 -13.95 16.81 3.64
C ARG A 148 -15.42 16.65 4.05
N GLN A 149 -15.94 15.42 4.05
CA GLN A 149 -17.33 15.16 4.47
C GLN A 149 -17.59 15.47 5.94
N ARG A 150 -16.62 15.20 6.82
CA ARG A 150 -16.74 15.55 8.24
C ARG A 150 -16.81 17.06 8.43
N ASN A 151 -16.05 17.83 7.66
CA ASN A 151 -16.04 19.29 7.78
C ASN A 151 -17.40 19.89 7.37
N PHE A 152 -17.96 19.43 6.25
CA PHE A 152 -19.28 19.89 5.77
C PHE A 152 -20.41 19.63 6.78
N ARG A 153 -20.44 18.45 7.41
CA ARG A 153 -21.45 18.14 8.43
C ARG A 153 -21.39 19.07 9.64
N MET A 154 -20.18 19.48 10.06
CA MET A 154 -20.03 20.41 11.18
C MET A 154 -20.42 21.85 10.83
N GLU A 155 -20.35 22.24 9.55
CA GLU A 155 -20.86 23.54 9.08
C GLU A 155 -22.39 23.55 9.05
N GLU A 156 -23.03 22.46 8.59
CA GLU A 156 -24.49 22.32 8.56
C GLU A 156 -25.11 22.24 9.97
N ASP A 157 -24.42 21.63 10.94
CA ASP A 157 -24.86 21.59 12.35
C ASP A 157 -24.70 22.94 13.09
N ALA A 158 -24.00 23.92 12.49
CA ALA A 158 -23.70 25.21 13.10
C ALA A 158 -24.60 26.37 12.61
N GLU A 159 -25.41 26.13 11.57
CA GLU A 159 -26.44 27.06 11.03
C GLU A 159 -27.82 26.81 11.67
#